data_AF-A0A388NSU6-F1
#
_entry.id   AF-A0A388NSU6-F1
#
_cell.length_a   1.000
_cell.length_b   1.000
_cell.length_c   1.000
_cell.angle_alpha   90.00
_cell.angle_beta   90.00
_cell.angle_gamma   90.00
#
_symmetry.space_group_name_H-M   'P 1'
#
loop_
_entity.id
_entity.type
_entity.pdbx_description
1 polymer ?
#
loop_
_entity_poly.entity_id
_entity_poly.type
_entity_poly.pdbx_seq_one_letter_code
_entity_poly.pdbx_strand_id
1 'polypeptide(L)'
;MQVLLELIEPFVKFGAADRVLDFGCGSGFFCCSNARQVKEIVCADLSQHSVELCQQKFAGRRDVSIVKLTATWRRLQRLGRTARKRCA
;
A
#
# COMPACT_ATOMS: atom_id res chain seq x y z
N MET A 1 3.33 -12.02 0.89
CA MET A 1 3.39 -10.72 1.61
C MET A 1 3.97 -10.89 3.01
N GLN A 2 3.58 -11.91 3.77
CA GLN A 2 4.11 -12.17 5.13
C GLN A 2 5.65 -12.22 5.21
N VAL A 3 6.29 -13.04 4.37
CA VAL A 3 7.77 -13.18 4.34
C VAL A 3 8.47 -11.84 4.08
N LEU A 4 7.92 -10.99 3.20
CA LEU A 4 8.51 -9.68 2.92
C LEU A 4 8.46 -8.78 4.15
N LEU A 5 7.36 -8.79 4.89
CA LEU A 5 7.18 -7.95 6.07
C LEU A 5 8.13 -8.35 7.20
N GLU A 6 8.30 -9.64 7.44
CA GLU A 6 9.25 -10.17 8.42
C GLU A 6 10.70 -9.79 8.08
N LEU A 7 11.05 -9.76 6.79
CA LEU A 7 12.40 -9.41 6.35
C LEU A 7 12.72 -7.91 6.47
N ILE A 8 11.73 -7.02 6.35
CA ILE A 8 11.95 -5.57 6.41
C ILE A 8 11.83 -4.98 7.82
N GLU A 9 11.20 -5.70 8.76
CA GLU A 9 10.97 -5.25 10.14
C GLU A 9 12.22 -4.71 10.86
N PRO A 10 13.42 -5.30 10.71
CA PRO A 10 14.63 -4.76 11.33
C PRO A 10 15.05 -3.37 10.81
N PHE A 11 14.61 -3.02 9.61
CA PHE A 11 15.03 -1.80 8.90
C PHE A 11 13.96 -0.71 8.92
N VAL A 12 12.70 -1.10 9.11
CA VAL A 12 11.55 -0.18 9.06
C VAL A 12 10.70 -0.40 10.30
N LYS A 13 10.71 0.59 11.20
CA LYS A 13 9.80 0.67 12.35
C LYS A 13 8.76 1.74 12.10
N PHE A 14 7.51 1.33 12.00
CA PHE A 14 6.38 2.24 11.95
C PHE A 14 5.93 2.64 13.36
N GLY A 15 5.45 3.87 13.52
CA GLY A 15 4.96 4.40 14.78
C GLY A 15 3.70 5.25 14.63
N ALA A 16 3.14 5.65 15.77
CA ALA A 16 1.82 6.27 15.84
C ALA A 16 1.70 7.64 15.15
N ALA A 17 2.82 8.25 14.76
CA ALA A 17 2.84 9.50 13.99
C ALA A 17 2.86 9.26 12.47
N ASP A 18 3.17 8.04 12.02
CA ASP A 18 3.41 7.74 10.61
C ASP A 18 2.12 7.64 9.80
N ARG A 19 2.21 8.07 8.54
CA ARG A 19 1.20 7.89 7.52
C ARG A 19 1.78 7.03 6.42
N VAL A 20 1.13 5.91 6.12
CA VAL A 20 1.68 4.89 5.22
C VAL A 20 0.86 4.76 3.94
N LEU A 21 1.54 4.68 2.80
CA LEU A 21 0.95 4.30 1.52
C LEU A 21 1.34 2.85 1.20
N ASP A 22 0.35 1.97 1.17
CA ASP A 22 0.49 0.57 0.75
C ASP A 22 0.08 0.44 -0.72
N PHE A 23 1.07 0.39 -1.62
CA PHE A 23 0.86 0.32 -3.06
C PHE A 23 0.88 -1.13 -3.56
N GLY A 24 -0.20 -1.55 -4.23
CA GLY A 24 -0.44 -2.97 -4.50
C GLY A 24 -0.95 -3.69 -3.26
N CYS A 25 -1.91 -3.07 -2.55
CA CYS A 25 -2.35 -3.52 -1.23
C CYS A 25 -3.02 -4.91 -1.23
N GLY A 26 -3.47 -5.41 -2.39
CA GLY A 26 -4.19 -6.69 -2.49
C GLY A 26 -5.42 -6.70 -1.59
N SER A 27 -5.64 -7.80 -0.86
CA SER A 27 -6.69 -7.90 0.17
C SER A 27 -6.35 -7.19 1.49
N GLY A 28 -5.25 -6.43 1.53
CA GLY A 28 -4.84 -5.61 2.67
C GLY A 28 -4.14 -6.39 3.78
N PHE A 29 -3.25 -7.33 3.44
CA PHE A 29 -2.44 -8.05 4.43
C PHE A 29 -1.53 -7.11 5.22
N PHE A 30 -0.82 -6.21 4.53
CA PHE A 30 0.06 -5.23 5.16
C PHE A 30 -0.71 -4.30 6.10
N CYS A 31 -1.83 -3.74 5.64
CA CYS A 31 -2.71 -2.90 6.44
C CYS A 31 -3.18 -3.63 7.71
N CYS A 32 -3.53 -4.92 7.60
CA CYS A 32 -3.97 -5.72 8.74
C CYS A 32 -2.93 -5.79 9.86
N SER A 33 -1.65 -5.93 9.51
CA SER A 33 -0.56 -6.05 10.49
C SER A 33 -0.16 -4.71 11.10
N ASN A 34 -0.35 -3.60 10.38
CA ASN A 34 0.26 -2.31 10.74
C ASN A 34 -0.74 -1.21 11.12
N ALA A 35 -2.02 -1.32 10.75
CA ALA A 35 -2.98 -0.22 10.93
C ALA A 35 -3.22 0.19 12.39
N ARG A 36 -2.90 -0.67 13.37
CA ARG A 36 -2.98 -0.32 14.80
C ARG A 36 -1.76 0.45 15.32
N GLN A 37 -0.66 0.42 14.58
CA GLN A 37 0.63 0.96 15.00
C GLN A 37 0.88 2.36 14.43
N VAL A 38 0.14 2.75 13.39
CA VAL A 38 0.34 3.99 12.63
C VAL A 38 -0.86 4.92 12.73
N LYS A 39 -0.68 6.18 12.34
CA LYS A 39 -1.74 7.19 12.36
C LYS A 39 -2.81 6.92 11.31
N GLU A 40 -2.38 6.62 10.09
CA GLU A 40 -3.28 6.31 8.98
C GLU A 40 -2.59 5.42 7.94
N ILE A 41 -3.38 4.61 7.22
CA ILE A 41 -2.92 3.86 6.06
C ILE A 41 -3.81 4.16 4.86
N VAL A 42 -3.19 4.48 3.73
CA VAL A 42 -3.84 4.51 2.42
C VAL A 42 -3.47 3.23 1.68
N CYS A 43 -4.44 2.37 1.44
CA CYS A 43 -4.32 1.15 0.65
C CYS A 43 -4.68 1.45 -0.81
N ALA A 44 -3.76 1.26 -1.73
CA ALA A 44 -3.95 1.58 -3.15
C ALA A 44 -3.70 0.35 -4.03
N ASP A 45 -4.62 0.05 -4.96
CA ASP A 45 -4.45 -1.05 -5.91
C ASP A 45 -5.02 -0.72 -7.29
N LEU A 46 -4.48 -1.36 -8.33
CA LEU A 46 -4.99 -1.31 -9.71
C LEU A 46 -6.08 -2.34 -9.96
N SER A 47 -6.12 -3.43 -9.19
CA SER A 47 -7.14 -4.47 -9.28
C SER A 47 -8.41 -4.02 -8.57
N GLN A 48 -9.53 -3.98 -9.29
CA GLN A 48 -10.83 -3.66 -8.71
C GLN A 48 -11.24 -4.70 -7.66
N HIS A 49 -11.02 -5.98 -7.97
CA HIS A 49 -11.30 -7.08 -7.06
C HIS A 49 -10.51 -6.96 -5.73
N SER A 50 -9.24 -6.56 -5.81
CA SER A 50 -8.40 -6.36 -4.62
C SER A 50 -8.90 -5.19 -3.76
N VAL A 51 -9.30 -4.09 -4.40
CA VAL A 51 -9.91 -2.94 -3.72
C VAL A 51 -11.17 -3.36 -2.98
N GLU A 52 -12.06 -4.12 -3.62
CA GLU A 52 -13.31 -4.58 -3.00
C GLU A 52 -13.05 -5.48 -1.79
N LEU A 53 -12.15 -6.46 -1.90
CA LEU A 53 -11.76 -7.31 -0.78
C LEU A 53 -11.18 -6.49 0.38
N CYS A 54 -10.32 -5.51 0.08
CA CYS A 54 -9.72 -4.64 1.09
C CYS A 54 -10.77 -3.74 1.76
N GLN A 55 -11.70 -3.17 0.99
CA GLN A 55 -12.82 -2.36 1.50
C GLN A 55 -13.72 -3.16 2.43
N GLN A 56 -14.10 -4.39 2.04
CA GLN A 56 -14.91 -5.27 2.89
C GLN A 56 -14.20 -5.59 4.19
N LYS A 57 -12.90 -5.89 4.13
CA LYS A 57 -12.10 -6.25 5.30
C LYS A 57 -11.95 -5.12 6.32
N PHE A 58 -11.86 -3.87 5.86
CA PHE A 58 -11.65 -2.70 6.72
C PHE A 58 -12.88 -1.77 6.80
N ALA A 59 -14.06 -2.28 6.47
CA ALA A 59 -15.31 -1.53 6.59
C ALA A 59 -15.47 -0.96 8.01
N GLY A 60 -15.74 0.35 8.11
CA GLY A 60 -15.93 1.05 9.38
C GLY A 60 -14.65 1.54 10.08
N ARG A 61 -13.46 1.22 9.55
CA ARG A 61 -12.20 1.83 10.03
C ARG A 61 -12.07 3.26 9.50
N ARG A 62 -11.71 4.20 10.37
CA ARG A 62 -11.53 5.63 10.04
C ARG A 62 -10.08 6.01 9.75
N ASP A 63 -9.15 5.17 10.20
CA ASP A 63 -7.70 5.29 10.03
C ASP A 63 -7.19 4.52 8.80
N VAL A 64 -8.08 3.96 7.99
CA VAL A 64 -7.76 3.24 6.76
C VAL A 64 -8.57 3.82 5.61
N SER A 65 -7.89 4.25 4.55
CA SER A 65 -8.51 4.67 3.29
C SER A 65 -8.14 3.67 2.20
N ILE A 66 -9.12 3.27 1.37
CA ILE A 66 -8.89 2.35 0.26
C ILE A 66 -9.17 3.09 -1.05
N VAL A 67 -8.18 3.10 -1.95
CA VAL A 67 -8.20 3.88 -3.19
C VAL A 67 -7.98 2.98 -4.40
N LYS A 68 -8.90 3.05 -5.36
CA LYS A 68 -8.71 2.45 -6.68
C LYS A 68 -7.80 3.34 -7.53
N LEU A 69 -6.67 2.80 -7.94
CA LEU A 69 -5.78 3.47 -8.86
C LEU A 69 -6.32 3.36 -10.29
N THR A 70 -6.39 4.50 -10.98
CA THR A 70 -6.82 4.62 -12.38
C THR A 70 -5.61 4.96 -13.26
N ALA A 71 -4.68 4.02 -13.39
CA ALA A 71 -3.57 4.15 -14.31
C ALA A 71 -3.75 3.20 -15.50
N THR A 72 -3.47 3.70 -16.71
CA THR A 72 -3.31 2.84 -17.88
C THR A 72 -1.88 2.30 -17.93
N TRP A 73 -1.71 1.07 -18.43
CA TRP A 73 -0.39 0.47 -18.64
C TRP A 73 0.55 1.37 -19.47
N ARG A 74 0.02 2.08 -20.48
CA ARG A 74 0.77 3.09 -21.26
C ARG A 74 1.28 4.26 -20.42
N ARG A 75 0.60 4.63 -19.34
CA ARG A 75 1.05 5.69 -18.43
C ARG A 75 2.12 5.17 -17.47
N LEU A 76 1.95 3.95 -16.95
CA LEU A 76 2.95 3.30 -16.10
C LEU A 76 4.27 3.04 -16.84
N GLN A 77 4.21 2.57 -18.08
CA GLN A 77 5.40 2.36 -18.92
C GLN A 77 6.18 3.66 -19.17
N ARG A 78 5.49 4.79 -19.32
CA ARG A 78 6.14 6.10 -19.47
C ARG A 78 6.85 6.53 -18.19
N LEU A 79 6.23 6.34 -17.02
CA LEU A 79 6.84 6.65 -15.72
C LEU A 79 8.11 5.81 -15.49
N GLY A 80 8.09 4.51 -15.80
CA GLY A 80 9.26 3.64 -15.67
C GLY A 80 10.42 4.03 -16.61
N ARG A 81 10.13 4.63 -17.77
CA ARG A 81 11.16 5.15 -18.68
C ARG A 81 11.78 6.45 -18.17
N THR A 82 11.00 7.33 -17.54
CA THR A 82 11.51 8.60 -16.98
C THR A 82 12.16 8.43 -15.61
N ALA A 83 11.86 7.35 -14.88
CA ALA A 83 12.45 7.03 -13.58
C ALA A 83 13.85 6.41 -13.65
N ARG A 84 14.42 6.19 -14.85
CA ARG A 84 15.86 5.87 -15.00
C ARG A 84 16.73 7.10 -14.69
N LYS A 85 16.68 7.58 -13.45
CA LYS A 85 17.78 8.37 -12.90
C LYS A 85 18.81 7.38 -12.37
N ARG A 86 20.03 7.51 -12.87
CA ARG A 86 21.21 6.76 -12.45
C ARG A 86 21.33 6.88 -10.93
N CYS A 87 21.27 5.77 -10.21
CA CYS A 87 21.92 5.71 -8.91
C CYS A 87 23.40 5.93 -9.18
N ALA A 88 23.96 7.03 -8.67
CA ALA A 88 25.39 7.23 -8.54
C ALA A 88 25.84 6.62 -7.22
#